data_AF-A0A7C7UTR3-F1
#
_entry.id   AF-A0A7C7UTR3-F1
#
_cell.length_a   1.000
_cell.length_b   1.000
_cell.length_c   1.000
_cell.angle_alpha   90.00
_cell.angle_beta   90.00
_cell.angle_gamma   90.00
#
_symmetry.space_group_name_H-M   'P 1'
#
loop_
_entity.id
_entity.type
_entity.pdbx_description
1 polymer ?
#
loop_
_entity_poly.entity_id
_entity_poly.type
_entity_poly.pdbx_seq_one_letter_code
_entity_poly.pdbx_strand_id
1 'polypeptide(L)'
;MNFLRALDSAKRPMQRLGFAKYMVSRCATTSTSSLETLGRGLVDTVRRKVTVPLTPEIYTYARRRLTDRAYASLKQTLNRLGPDFVGHTVRLEIQDVYLASSQLPSQTGKLVNEDWRKYPPLLLALGLVRPGTYSLMVAGLTLLRLTPPAEITAFRQYAPQTNPLLLDTKQRLFFLYFFLERDGDVLQPLYRALLEQQDETFSDREAGDLLPAIFRDLEKRYRGRARSGDEQQRLQRLLDVAASIERWRGKPYTGKGAREHTITPRLEPFVDLGLLDKPDPFAYRYTLSPAGRVLFTGFCEARDIAAFLENDFFHAAADAFGFDATPADESQVLSHFYAAYDELKSPLGYAPIKETALLAGIRALVDDGLCFEIAETMELLKRTQRELPYVIRFNIDRMGNLVYVKFMADPGSESEEV
;
A
#
# COMPACT_ATOMS: atom_id res chain seq x y z
N MET A 1 -11.38 -17.49 -3.16
CA MET A 1 -10.21 -17.32 -2.27
C MET A 1 -8.94 -17.29 -3.11
N ASN A 2 -7.97 -16.43 -2.75
CA ASN A 2 -6.65 -16.47 -3.38
C ASN A 2 -5.93 -17.75 -2.94
N PHE A 3 -5.54 -18.59 -3.91
CA PHE A 3 -4.76 -19.80 -3.66
C PHE A 3 -3.45 -19.53 -2.89
N LEU A 4 -2.82 -18.38 -3.16
CA LEU A 4 -1.56 -17.93 -2.59
C LEU A 4 -1.56 -16.40 -2.49
N ARG A 5 -1.30 -15.86 -1.30
CA ARG A 5 -1.14 -14.44 -0.99
C ARG A 5 0.35 -14.05 -1.05
N ALA A 6 0.90 -14.01 -2.26
CA ALA A 6 2.27 -13.60 -2.51
C ALA A 6 2.37 -12.68 -3.75
N LEU A 7 3.07 -11.56 -3.60
CA LEU A 7 3.46 -10.69 -4.70
C LEU A 7 4.53 -11.38 -5.54
N ASP A 8 4.17 -11.78 -6.75
CA ASP A 8 5.02 -12.55 -7.67
C ASP A 8 5.86 -11.68 -8.61
N SER A 9 5.61 -10.37 -8.64
CA SER A 9 6.26 -9.40 -9.52
C SER A 9 6.90 -8.24 -8.77
N ALA A 10 7.25 -8.43 -7.48
CA ALA A 10 7.89 -7.42 -6.65
C ALA A 10 9.16 -6.84 -7.32
N LYS A 11 9.21 -5.51 -7.42
CA LYS A 11 10.37 -4.77 -7.92
C LYS A 11 10.64 -3.57 -7.03
N ARG A 12 11.92 -3.34 -6.68
CA ARG A 12 12.39 -2.18 -5.91
C ARG A 12 11.73 -0.82 -6.22
N PRO A 13 11.42 -0.41 -7.47
CA PRO A 13 10.71 0.85 -7.71
C PRO A 13 9.33 0.96 -7.06
N MET A 14 8.69 -0.16 -6.73
CA MET A 14 7.40 -0.26 -6.03
C MET A 14 7.46 0.17 -4.54
N GLN A 15 8.59 0.69 -4.07
CA GLN A 15 8.85 0.96 -2.65
C GLN A 15 8.11 2.17 -2.06
N ARG A 16 7.55 3.06 -2.89
CA ARG A 16 6.84 4.28 -2.45
C ARG A 16 5.39 4.25 -2.85
N LEU A 17 4.50 4.12 -1.87
CA LEU A 17 3.07 3.93 -2.11
C LEU A 17 2.37 5.18 -2.63
N GLY A 18 2.90 6.36 -2.33
CA GLY A 18 2.30 7.63 -2.77
C GLY A 18 2.09 7.71 -4.29
N PHE A 19 2.96 7.11 -5.11
CA PHE A 19 2.79 7.09 -6.56
C PHE A 19 1.53 6.34 -7.02
N ALA A 20 1.00 5.42 -6.22
CA ALA A 20 -0.23 4.70 -6.54
C ALA A 20 -1.45 5.65 -6.57
N LYS A 21 -1.45 6.71 -5.75
CA LYS A 21 -2.51 7.74 -5.73
C LYS A 21 -2.67 8.41 -7.09
N TYR A 22 -1.55 8.84 -7.67
CA TYR A 22 -1.56 9.42 -9.02
C TYR A 22 -2.09 8.42 -10.05
N MET A 23 -1.56 7.20 -10.06
CA MET A 23 -1.93 6.20 -11.05
C MET A 23 -3.41 5.80 -10.97
N VAL A 24 -3.94 5.60 -9.77
CA VAL A 24 -5.38 5.33 -9.55
C VAL A 24 -6.23 6.49 -10.06
N SER A 25 -5.84 7.75 -9.80
CA SER A 25 -6.55 8.92 -10.33
C SER A 25 -6.55 8.96 -11.86
N ARG A 26 -5.46 8.51 -12.51
CA ARG A 26 -5.40 8.39 -13.98
C ARG A 26 -6.34 7.31 -14.49
N CYS A 27 -6.37 6.15 -13.83
CA CYS A 27 -7.28 5.06 -14.19
C CYS A 27 -8.75 5.45 -14.01
N ALA A 28 -9.08 6.33 -13.06
CA ALA A 28 -10.43 6.86 -12.88
C ALA A 28 -10.91 7.72 -14.08
N THR A 29 -9.99 8.38 -14.78
CA THR A 29 -10.32 9.28 -15.91
C THR A 29 -10.46 8.58 -17.25
N THR A 30 -10.20 7.28 -17.33
CA THR A 30 -10.17 6.51 -18.58
C THR A 30 -10.83 5.15 -18.39
N SER A 31 -11.67 4.71 -19.33
CA SER A 31 -12.33 3.40 -19.24
C SER A 31 -11.35 2.23 -19.33
N THR A 32 -10.29 2.39 -20.11
CA THR A 32 -9.19 1.43 -20.27
C THR A 32 -7.86 2.17 -20.43
N SER A 33 -6.76 1.52 -20.05
CA SER A 33 -5.41 2.02 -20.24
C SER A 33 -4.44 0.89 -20.54
N SER A 34 -3.17 1.22 -20.77
CA SER A 34 -2.09 0.26 -20.98
C SER A 34 -0.96 0.47 -19.98
N LEU A 35 -0.14 -0.57 -19.78
CA LEU A 35 1.07 -0.50 -18.97
C LEU A 35 1.97 0.66 -19.40
N GLU A 36 2.13 0.85 -20.71
CA GLU A 36 2.98 1.89 -21.27
C GLU A 36 2.43 3.28 -21.00
N THR A 37 1.14 3.51 -21.28
CA THR A 37 0.50 4.81 -21.06
C THR A 37 0.54 5.22 -19.59
N LEU A 38 0.18 4.31 -18.67
CA LEU A 38 0.20 4.60 -17.24
C LEU A 38 1.62 4.75 -16.70
N GLY A 39 2.50 3.83 -17.08
CA GLY A 39 3.88 3.80 -16.61
C GLY A 39 4.67 5.02 -17.05
N ARG A 40 4.63 5.36 -18.34
CA ARG A 40 5.31 6.56 -18.86
C ARG A 40 4.64 7.82 -18.32
N GLY A 41 3.32 7.86 -18.27
CA GLY A 41 2.58 8.98 -17.70
C GLY A 41 2.99 9.27 -16.25
N LEU A 42 3.18 8.25 -15.41
CA LEU A 42 3.72 8.42 -14.05
C LEU A 42 5.15 8.99 -14.09
N VAL A 43 6.06 8.33 -14.78
CA VAL A 43 7.48 8.72 -14.85
C VAL A 43 7.64 10.14 -15.39
N ASP A 44 6.98 10.50 -16.48
CA ASP A 44 7.07 11.83 -17.08
C ASP A 44 6.53 12.92 -16.14
N THR A 45 5.46 12.61 -15.40
CA THR A 45 4.85 13.53 -14.43
C THR A 45 5.82 13.81 -13.27
N VAL A 46 6.35 12.76 -12.65
CA VAL A 46 7.16 12.88 -11.43
C VAL A 46 8.61 13.32 -11.72
N ARG A 47 9.06 13.16 -12.97
CA ARG A 47 10.39 13.61 -13.43
C ARG A 47 10.40 15.02 -14.00
N ARG A 48 9.25 15.67 -14.14
CA ARG A 48 9.19 17.05 -14.61
C ARG A 48 10.00 17.96 -13.70
N LYS A 49 10.82 18.83 -14.30
CA LYS A 49 11.68 19.74 -13.55
C LYS A 49 10.93 20.99 -13.08
N VAL A 50 11.18 21.38 -11.84
CA VAL A 50 10.69 22.61 -11.21
C VAL A 50 11.85 23.39 -10.63
N THR A 51 11.74 24.72 -10.60
CA THR A 51 12.71 25.61 -9.96
C THR A 51 12.21 25.92 -8.56
N VAL A 52 13.01 25.61 -7.54
CA VAL A 52 12.66 25.79 -6.14
C VAL A 52 13.80 26.45 -5.36
N PRO A 53 13.50 27.18 -4.28
CA PRO A 53 14.53 27.63 -3.34
C PRO A 53 15.33 26.43 -2.80
N LEU A 54 16.63 26.61 -2.64
CA LEU A 54 17.49 25.59 -2.06
C LEU A 54 17.35 25.62 -0.54
N THR A 55 16.62 24.65 0.01
CA THR A 55 16.47 24.47 1.47
C THR A 55 17.53 23.51 2.03
N PRO A 56 17.77 23.48 3.36
CA PRO A 56 18.69 22.53 3.98
C PRO A 56 18.38 21.06 3.64
N GLU A 57 17.11 20.71 3.56
CA GLU A 57 16.65 19.36 3.24
C GLU A 57 16.94 19.01 1.78
N ILE A 58 16.63 19.92 0.85
CA ILE A 58 16.93 19.75 -0.59
C ILE A 58 18.44 19.67 -0.81
N TYR A 59 19.22 20.52 -0.15
CA TYR A 59 20.67 20.52 -0.23
C TYR A 59 21.25 19.17 0.21
N THR A 60 20.82 18.69 1.37
CA THR A 60 21.25 17.41 1.95
C THR A 60 20.86 16.24 1.06
N TYR A 61 19.60 16.20 0.61
CA TYR A 61 19.10 15.17 -0.29
C TYR A 61 19.86 15.14 -1.62
N ALA A 62 20.04 16.29 -2.26
CA ALA A 62 20.72 16.37 -3.53
C ALA A 62 22.18 15.88 -3.44
N ARG A 63 22.88 16.21 -2.36
CA ARG A 63 24.25 15.71 -2.13
C ARG A 63 24.31 14.21 -1.88
N ARG A 64 23.39 13.65 -1.08
CA ARG A 64 23.42 12.23 -0.68
C ARG A 64 22.81 11.30 -1.73
N ARG A 65 21.80 11.73 -2.49
CA ARG A 65 20.98 10.84 -3.36
C ARG A 65 21.13 11.09 -4.84
N LEU A 66 21.34 12.33 -5.28
CA LEU A 66 21.42 12.65 -6.70
C LEU A 66 22.83 12.40 -7.23
N THR A 67 23.24 11.14 -7.21
CA THR A 67 24.62 10.74 -7.51
C THR A 67 24.91 10.48 -8.97
N ASP A 68 23.87 10.28 -9.78
CA ASP A 68 23.98 9.96 -11.20
C ASP A 68 24.65 11.08 -12.01
N ARG A 69 25.28 10.70 -13.12
CA ARG A 69 25.95 11.64 -14.04
C ARG A 69 25.04 12.76 -14.54
N ALA A 70 23.74 12.51 -14.63
CA ALA A 70 22.72 13.51 -14.99
C ALA A 70 22.69 14.72 -14.05
N TYR A 71 23.20 14.59 -12.82
CA TYR A 71 23.25 15.64 -11.79
C TYR A 71 24.66 16.20 -11.54
N ALA A 72 25.65 15.89 -12.40
CA ALA A 72 27.01 16.37 -12.23
C ALA A 72 27.13 17.90 -12.15
N SER A 73 26.39 18.64 -12.97
CA SER A 73 26.37 20.11 -12.93
C SER A 73 25.77 20.64 -11.62
N LEU A 74 24.67 20.05 -11.16
CA LEU A 74 24.06 20.38 -9.88
C LEU A 74 25.06 20.15 -8.74
N LYS A 75 25.76 19.01 -8.71
CA LYS A 75 26.77 18.73 -7.69
C LYS A 75 27.90 19.75 -7.67
N GLN A 76 28.39 20.16 -8.85
CA GLN A 76 29.40 21.21 -8.93
C GLN A 76 28.88 22.52 -8.34
N THR A 77 27.65 22.90 -8.63
CA THR A 77 26.99 24.08 -8.03
C THR A 77 26.90 23.93 -6.52
N LEU A 78 26.38 22.81 -5.99
CA LEU A 78 26.23 22.59 -4.55
C LEU A 78 27.57 22.57 -3.80
N ASN A 79 28.62 22.04 -4.43
CA ASN A 79 29.98 22.05 -3.87
C ASN A 79 30.57 23.47 -3.84
N ARG A 80 30.28 24.32 -4.84
CA ARG A 80 30.72 25.72 -4.86
C ARG A 80 29.98 26.58 -3.84
N LEU A 81 28.67 26.37 -3.68
CA LEU A 81 27.86 27.10 -2.71
C LEU A 81 28.23 26.75 -1.27
N GLY A 82 28.63 25.50 -1.02
CA GLY A 82 28.97 25.05 0.33
C GLY A 82 27.79 25.27 1.31
N PRO A 83 28.05 25.64 2.58
CA PRO A 83 27.01 25.94 3.55
C PRO A 83 26.26 27.27 3.28
N ASP A 84 26.81 28.16 2.44
CA ASP A 84 26.26 29.50 2.17
C ASP A 84 25.21 29.50 1.04
N PHE A 85 24.40 28.44 0.95
CA PHE A 85 23.47 28.23 -0.17
C PHE A 85 22.18 29.08 -0.08
N VAL A 86 22.04 29.93 0.93
CA VAL A 86 20.83 30.74 1.20
C VAL A 86 20.56 31.69 0.04
N GLY A 87 19.29 31.79 -0.38
CA GLY A 87 18.86 32.67 -1.48
C GLY A 87 19.08 32.10 -2.89
N HIS A 88 19.74 30.94 -3.01
CA HIS A 88 19.88 30.26 -4.29
C HIS A 88 18.64 29.42 -4.64
N THR A 89 18.40 29.28 -5.94
CA THR A 89 17.39 28.35 -6.48
C THR A 89 18.06 27.24 -7.27
N VAL A 90 17.42 26.07 -7.29
CA VAL A 90 17.87 24.91 -8.05
C VAL A 90 16.73 24.35 -8.89
N ARG A 91 17.09 23.74 -10.02
CA ARG A 91 16.14 23.07 -10.92
C ARG A 91 16.22 21.56 -10.72
N LEU A 92 15.20 20.97 -10.11
CA LEU A 92 15.12 19.56 -9.73
C LEU A 92 13.89 18.87 -10.29
N GLU A 93 13.90 17.55 -10.41
CA GLU A 93 12.68 16.79 -10.70
C GLU A 93 11.71 16.94 -9.52
N ILE A 94 10.40 17.07 -9.79
CA ILE A 94 9.41 17.31 -8.74
C ILE A 94 9.41 16.22 -7.66
N GLN A 95 9.62 14.95 -8.02
CA GLN A 95 9.79 13.87 -7.04
C GLN A 95 10.99 14.07 -6.13
N ASP A 96 12.09 14.64 -6.62
CA ASP A 96 13.29 14.84 -5.82
C ASP A 96 13.07 15.93 -4.78
N VAL A 97 12.26 16.95 -5.11
CA VAL A 97 11.83 17.97 -4.17
C VAL A 97 10.97 17.35 -3.07
N TYR A 98 10.01 16.49 -3.43
CA TYR A 98 9.16 15.81 -2.46
C TYR A 98 9.92 14.81 -1.59
N LEU A 99 10.81 14.01 -2.19
CA LEU A 99 11.65 13.03 -1.49
C LEU A 99 12.69 13.67 -0.57
N ALA A 100 13.03 14.94 -0.77
CA ALA A 100 13.90 15.67 0.14
C ALA A 100 13.23 16.03 1.47
N SER A 101 11.89 16.02 1.55
CA SER A 101 11.16 16.43 2.75
C SER A 101 11.57 15.61 3.98
N SER A 102 11.80 16.30 5.11
CA SER A 102 12.07 15.69 6.42
C SER A 102 10.83 15.02 7.03
N GLN A 103 9.63 15.31 6.51
CA GLN A 103 8.40 14.65 6.94
C GLN A 103 8.28 13.22 6.41
N LEU A 104 9.02 12.88 5.34
CA LEU A 104 9.04 11.52 4.84
C LEU A 104 9.95 10.66 5.73
N PRO A 105 9.46 9.52 6.25
CA PRO A 105 10.28 8.62 7.06
C PRO A 105 11.40 7.97 6.24
N SER A 106 11.31 8.01 4.90
CA SER A 106 12.33 7.49 4.01
C SER A 106 12.50 8.37 2.78
N GLN A 107 13.75 8.70 2.48
CA GLN A 107 14.15 9.58 1.36
C GLN A 107 14.74 8.78 0.18
N THR A 108 14.37 7.50 0.07
CA THR A 108 14.65 6.65 -1.10
C THR A 108 13.42 6.57 -2.01
N GLY A 109 13.40 5.71 -3.04
CA GLY A 109 12.16 5.53 -3.83
C GLY A 109 12.00 6.36 -5.09
N LYS A 110 13.00 7.15 -5.46
CA LYS A 110 13.02 7.86 -6.75
C LYS A 110 12.79 6.89 -7.93
N LEU A 111 11.91 7.27 -8.84
CA LEU A 111 11.69 6.60 -10.12
C LEU A 111 12.58 7.18 -11.22
N VAL A 112 13.16 6.31 -12.05
CA VAL A 112 13.90 6.70 -13.26
C VAL A 112 13.15 6.32 -14.53
N ASN A 113 13.67 6.74 -15.69
CA ASN A 113 13.07 6.47 -17.00
C ASN A 113 12.68 5.01 -17.21
N GLU A 114 13.52 4.07 -16.81
CA GLU A 114 13.32 2.64 -17.05
C GLU A 114 12.27 2.00 -16.12
N ASP A 115 11.78 2.73 -15.12
CA ASP A 115 10.86 2.20 -14.12
C ASP A 115 9.38 2.26 -14.55
N TRP A 116 9.09 2.83 -15.74
CA TRP A 116 7.74 2.91 -16.29
C TRP A 116 7.03 1.55 -16.33
N ARG A 117 7.76 0.47 -16.62
CA ARG A 117 7.23 -0.90 -16.66
C ARG A 117 7.26 -1.63 -15.31
N LYS A 118 7.90 -1.04 -14.30
CA LYS A 118 8.22 -1.71 -13.02
C LYS A 118 7.30 -1.30 -11.89
N TYR A 119 6.79 -0.06 -11.88
CA TYR A 119 5.87 0.39 -10.83
C TYR A 119 4.41 -0.07 -11.05
N PRO A 120 3.81 0.07 -12.25
CA PRO A 120 2.39 -0.26 -12.45
C PRO A 120 1.95 -1.68 -12.05
N PRO A 121 2.79 -2.73 -12.17
CA PRO A 121 2.42 -4.05 -11.68
C PRO A 121 2.09 -4.11 -10.18
N LEU A 122 2.54 -3.16 -9.35
CA LEU A 122 2.10 -3.06 -7.96
C LEU A 122 0.59 -2.86 -7.85
N LEU A 123 0.00 -2.02 -8.70
CA LEU A 123 -1.44 -1.74 -8.67
C LEU A 123 -2.25 -2.99 -9.02
N LEU A 124 -1.74 -3.81 -9.94
CA LEU A 124 -2.33 -5.10 -10.28
C LEU A 124 -2.25 -6.07 -9.10
N ALA A 125 -1.07 -6.15 -8.48
CA ALA A 125 -0.81 -7.06 -7.38
C ALA A 125 -1.63 -6.72 -6.12
N LEU A 126 -1.87 -5.43 -5.89
CA LEU A 126 -2.76 -4.92 -4.84
C LEU A 126 -4.25 -4.96 -5.21
N GLY A 127 -4.62 -5.33 -6.44
CA GLY A 127 -6.02 -5.39 -6.89
C GLY A 127 -6.68 -4.02 -7.08
N LEU A 128 -5.89 -2.95 -7.24
CA LEU A 128 -6.40 -1.58 -7.43
C LEU A 128 -6.90 -1.34 -8.85
N VAL A 129 -6.35 -2.09 -9.81
CA VAL A 129 -6.71 -2.01 -11.24
C VAL A 129 -6.83 -3.41 -11.83
N ARG A 130 -7.65 -3.55 -12.87
CA ARG A 130 -7.94 -4.83 -13.51
C ARG A 130 -6.77 -5.29 -14.40
N PRO A 131 -6.36 -6.58 -14.33
CA PRO A 131 -5.42 -7.15 -15.28
C PRO A 131 -5.88 -7.00 -16.74
N GLY A 132 -4.93 -6.72 -17.64
CA GLY A 132 -5.17 -6.56 -19.07
C GLY A 132 -5.62 -5.15 -19.47
N THR A 133 -6.67 -4.62 -18.83
CA THR A 133 -7.26 -3.31 -19.22
C THR A 133 -6.79 -2.13 -18.38
N TYR A 134 -6.16 -2.38 -17.22
CA TYR A 134 -5.82 -1.36 -16.22
C TYR A 134 -7.00 -0.44 -15.86
N SER A 135 -8.23 -0.92 -15.99
CA SER A 135 -9.43 -0.20 -15.56
C SER A 135 -9.49 -0.18 -14.04
N LEU A 136 -9.94 0.93 -13.47
CA LEU A 136 -10.05 1.09 -12.03
C LEU A 136 -10.96 -0.01 -11.41
N MET A 137 -10.49 -0.64 -10.32
CA MET A 137 -11.30 -1.54 -9.50
C MET A 137 -11.83 -0.79 -8.27
N VAL A 138 -12.81 -1.35 -7.57
CA VAL A 138 -13.40 -0.69 -6.40
C VAL A 138 -12.37 -0.42 -5.31
N ALA A 139 -11.40 -1.32 -5.07
CA ALA A 139 -10.27 -1.05 -4.18
C ALA A 139 -9.49 0.23 -4.58
N GLY A 140 -9.25 0.43 -5.88
CA GLY A 140 -8.65 1.66 -6.39
C GLY A 140 -9.56 2.88 -6.18
N LEU A 141 -10.87 2.73 -6.38
CA LEU A 141 -11.83 3.80 -6.09
C LEU A 141 -11.82 4.16 -4.59
N THR A 142 -11.75 3.18 -3.70
CA THR A 142 -11.61 3.39 -2.25
C THR A 142 -10.36 4.22 -1.94
N LEU A 143 -9.19 3.89 -2.51
CA LEU A 143 -7.99 4.72 -2.35
C LEU A 143 -8.23 6.16 -2.84
N LEU A 144 -8.93 6.34 -3.96
CA LEU A 144 -9.24 7.67 -4.47
C LEU A 144 -10.16 8.46 -3.54
N ARG A 145 -11.13 7.82 -2.87
CA ARG A 145 -11.98 8.44 -1.83
C ARG A 145 -11.20 8.84 -0.58
N LEU A 146 -10.10 8.14 -0.30
CA LEU A 146 -9.17 8.46 0.79
C LEU A 146 -8.05 9.43 0.36
N THR A 147 -8.03 9.89 -0.90
CA THR A 147 -6.98 10.77 -1.42
C THR A 147 -7.53 12.18 -1.66
N PRO A 148 -7.08 13.20 -0.92
CA PRO A 148 -7.46 14.58 -1.17
C PRO A 148 -7.10 15.04 -2.61
N PRO A 149 -7.96 15.83 -3.29
CA PRO A 149 -7.67 16.35 -4.62
C PRO A 149 -6.39 17.18 -4.72
N ALA A 150 -6.00 17.85 -3.61
CA ALA A 150 -4.77 18.62 -3.52
C ALA A 150 -3.52 17.74 -3.73
N GLU A 151 -3.52 16.50 -3.25
CA GLU A 151 -2.40 15.58 -3.45
C GLU A 151 -2.28 15.11 -4.91
N ILE A 152 -3.40 14.85 -5.57
CA ILE A 152 -3.39 14.51 -7.00
C ILE A 152 -2.88 15.69 -7.83
N THR A 153 -3.26 16.91 -7.45
CA THR A 153 -2.79 18.14 -8.08
C THR A 153 -1.30 18.34 -7.85
N ALA A 154 -0.79 18.04 -6.66
CA ALA A 154 0.62 18.17 -6.29
C ALA A 154 1.56 17.32 -7.16
N PHE A 155 1.10 16.16 -7.67
CA PHE A 155 1.86 15.41 -8.68
C PHE A 155 2.02 16.18 -10.00
N ARG A 156 0.96 16.88 -10.42
CA ARG A 156 0.90 17.59 -11.70
C ARG A 156 1.41 19.01 -11.63
N GLN A 157 1.51 19.62 -10.47
CA GLN A 157 1.99 20.98 -10.25
C GLN A 157 2.64 21.03 -8.87
N TYR A 158 3.89 21.49 -8.79
CA TYR A 158 4.57 21.53 -7.50
C TYR A 158 3.83 22.42 -6.51
N ALA A 159 3.36 21.79 -5.44
CA ALA A 159 2.71 22.43 -4.31
C ALA A 159 3.61 22.23 -3.07
N PRO A 160 4.24 23.29 -2.54
CA PRO A 160 5.19 23.17 -1.43
C PRO A 160 4.54 22.71 -0.12
N GLN A 161 3.24 23.00 0.05
CA GLN A 161 2.47 22.66 1.27
C GLN A 161 1.84 21.26 1.20
N THR A 162 1.98 20.55 0.09
CA THR A 162 1.35 19.24 -0.09
C THR A 162 2.36 18.29 -0.72
N ASN A 163 2.90 17.38 0.09
CA ASN A 163 3.76 16.30 -0.39
C ASN A 163 2.91 15.06 -0.71
N PRO A 164 2.66 14.75 -1.99
CA PRO A 164 1.75 13.67 -2.34
C PRO A 164 2.39 12.27 -2.16
N LEU A 165 3.64 12.21 -1.72
CA LEU A 165 4.31 10.95 -1.37
C LEU A 165 4.05 10.53 0.08
N LEU A 166 3.65 11.46 0.95
CA LEU A 166 3.24 11.15 2.32
C LEU A 166 1.91 10.40 2.32
N LEU A 167 1.75 9.46 3.24
CA LEU A 167 0.48 8.80 3.51
C LEU A 167 -0.10 9.36 4.81
N ASP A 168 -1.35 9.83 4.74
CA ASP A 168 -2.14 10.06 5.94
C ASP A 168 -2.58 8.75 6.59
N THR A 169 -3.14 8.81 7.80
CA THR A 169 -3.57 7.63 8.55
C THR A 169 -4.56 6.75 7.79
N LYS A 170 -5.54 7.33 7.10
CA LYS A 170 -6.55 6.57 6.34
C LYS A 170 -5.91 5.80 5.19
N GLN A 171 -5.00 6.45 4.46
CA GLN A 171 -4.23 5.85 3.38
C GLN A 171 -3.31 4.74 3.90
N ARG A 172 -2.70 4.91 5.09
CA ARG A 172 -1.88 3.87 5.73
C ARG A 172 -2.69 2.62 6.04
N LEU A 173 -3.84 2.76 6.71
CA LEU A 173 -4.73 1.63 7.01
C LEU A 173 -5.18 0.90 5.74
N PHE A 174 -5.55 1.66 4.71
CA PHE A 174 -5.91 1.09 3.41
C PHE A 174 -4.77 0.24 2.83
N PHE A 175 -3.56 0.80 2.69
CA PHE A 175 -2.45 0.06 2.10
C PHE A 175 -2.03 -1.12 2.96
N LEU A 176 -2.02 -0.96 4.29
CA LEU A 176 -1.72 -2.03 5.22
C LEU A 176 -2.63 -3.24 4.98
N TYR A 177 -3.94 -3.02 4.95
CA TYR A 177 -4.93 -4.07 4.68
C TYR A 177 -4.60 -4.84 3.38
N PHE A 178 -4.36 -4.11 2.28
CA PHE A 178 -4.10 -4.75 0.99
C PHE A 178 -2.73 -5.44 0.91
N PHE A 179 -1.69 -4.97 1.62
CA PHE A 179 -0.43 -5.71 1.69
C PHE A 179 -0.58 -7.02 2.44
N LEU A 180 -1.24 -7.00 3.60
CA LEU A 180 -1.51 -8.22 4.38
C LEU A 180 -2.40 -9.20 3.59
N GLU A 181 -3.42 -8.70 2.88
CA GLU A 181 -4.27 -9.53 2.03
C GLU A 181 -3.49 -10.18 0.87
N ARG A 182 -2.60 -9.44 0.22
CA ARG A 182 -2.03 -9.82 -1.08
C ARG A 182 -0.66 -10.47 -0.98
N ASP A 183 0.05 -10.23 0.11
CA ASP A 183 1.41 -10.76 0.35
C ASP A 183 1.56 -11.46 1.71
N GLY A 184 0.46 -11.66 2.44
CA GLY A 184 0.47 -12.19 3.81
C GLY A 184 1.19 -13.53 3.97
N ASP A 185 1.15 -14.42 2.96
CA ASP A 185 1.86 -15.72 3.04
C ASP A 185 3.39 -15.53 3.07
N VAL A 186 3.90 -14.43 2.52
CA VAL A 186 5.33 -14.06 2.58
C VAL A 186 5.62 -13.17 3.78
N LEU A 187 4.75 -12.19 4.05
CA LEU A 187 4.94 -11.21 5.12
C LEU A 187 4.89 -11.89 6.50
N GLN A 188 3.97 -12.82 6.74
CA GLN A 188 3.80 -13.45 8.05
C GLN A 188 5.09 -14.17 8.52
N PRO A 189 5.69 -15.11 7.76
CA PRO A 189 6.95 -15.72 8.18
C PRO A 189 8.15 -14.75 8.15
N LEU A 190 8.15 -13.75 7.25
CA LEU A 190 9.20 -12.74 7.23
C LEU A 190 9.22 -11.92 8.52
N TYR A 191 8.08 -11.36 8.91
CA TYR A 191 7.98 -10.51 10.09
C TYR A 191 8.05 -11.31 11.40
N ARG A 192 7.63 -12.58 11.41
CA ARG A 192 7.92 -13.48 12.53
C ARG A 192 9.43 -13.59 12.78
N ALA A 193 10.22 -13.84 11.73
CA ALA A 193 11.67 -13.93 11.85
C ALA A 193 12.33 -12.59 12.23
N LEU A 194 11.78 -11.46 11.78
CA LEU A 194 12.28 -10.13 12.17
C LEU A 194 11.93 -9.76 13.62
N LEU A 195 10.77 -10.20 14.12
CA LEU A 195 10.38 -10.01 15.52
C LEU A 195 11.33 -10.74 16.48
N GLU A 196 11.81 -11.93 16.09
CA GLU A 196 12.79 -12.72 16.86
C GLU A 196 14.15 -12.01 17.00
N GLN A 197 14.49 -11.06 16.12
CA GLN A 197 15.71 -10.25 16.18
C GLN A 197 15.62 -9.06 17.15
N GLN A 198 14.48 -8.86 17.83
CA GLN A 198 14.27 -7.81 18.84
C GLN A 198 14.60 -6.38 18.33
N ASP A 199 15.21 -5.52 19.17
CA ASP A 199 15.57 -4.10 18.90
C ASP A 199 16.80 -3.94 17.98
N GLU A 200 17.27 -5.02 17.36
CA GLU A 200 18.39 -4.95 16.44
C GLU A 200 17.99 -4.25 15.13
N THR A 201 18.88 -3.37 14.66
CA THR A 201 18.76 -2.77 13.33
C THR A 201 19.12 -3.83 12.29
N PHE A 202 18.26 -4.02 11.29
CA PHE A 202 18.50 -4.92 10.16
C PHE A 202 18.50 -4.17 8.83
N SER A 203 19.15 -4.74 7.82
CA SER A 203 19.24 -4.22 6.46
C SER A 203 18.29 -4.92 5.50
N ASP A 204 18.05 -4.32 4.33
CA ASP A 204 17.35 -4.98 3.22
C ASP A 204 18.03 -6.30 2.81
N ARG A 205 19.34 -6.39 2.95
CA ARG A 205 20.14 -7.58 2.70
C ARG A 205 19.82 -8.70 3.68
N GLU A 206 19.88 -8.43 4.99
CA GLU A 206 19.64 -9.44 6.03
C GLU A 206 18.21 -9.98 5.95
N ALA A 207 17.22 -9.09 5.86
CA ALA A 207 15.83 -9.49 5.67
C ALA A 207 15.61 -10.23 4.34
N GLY A 208 16.29 -9.81 3.27
CA GLY A 208 16.17 -10.41 1.95
C GLY A 208 16.76 -11.82 1.86
N ASP A 209 17.76 -12.13 2.70
CA ASP A 209 18.37 -13.46 2.78
C ASP A 209 17.44 -14.49 3.45
N LEU A 210 16.33 -14.06 4.09
CA LEU A 210 15.27 -14.93 4.63
C LEU A 210 14.32 -15.47 3.55
N LEU A 211 14.14 -14.73 2.44
CA LEU A 211 13.13 -15.02 1.42
C LEU A 211 13.27 -16.40 0.73
N PRO A 212 14.48 -16.92 0.42
CA PRO A 212 14.60 -18.24 -0.22
C PRO A 212 14.01 -19.38 0.60
N ALA A 213 14.17 -19.35 1.93
CA ALA A 213 13.60 -20.35 2.82
C ALA A 213 12.06 -20.24 2.82
N ILE A 214 11.55 -19.01 2.99
CA ILE A 214 10.12 -18.71 2.96
C ILE A 214 9.46 -19.21 1.67
N PHE A 215 10.03 -18.88 0.51
CA PHE A 215 9.45 -19.28 -0.78
C PHE A 215 9.43 -20.80 -1.00
N ARG A 216 10.44 -21.52 -0.53
CA ARG A 216 10.45 -22.98 -0.60
C ARG A 216 9.41 -23.61 0.32
N ASP A 217 9.23 -23.06 1.51
CA ASP A 217 8.23 -23.58 2.44
C ASP A 217 6.80 -23.28 1.97
N LEU A 218 6.58 -22.14 1.30
CA LEU A 218 5.35 -21.87 0.58
C LEU A 218 5.12 -22.87 -0.55
N GLU A 219 6.12 -23.18 -1.36
CA GLU A 219 5.96 -24.20 -2.40
C GLU A 219 5.58 -25.55 -1.82
N LYS A 220 6.27 -26.04 -0.78
CA LYS A 220 5.93 -27.32 -0.12
C LYS A 220 4.48 -27.33 0.38
N ARG A 221 4.03 -26.23 0.99
CA ARG A 221 2.67 -26.11 1.55
C ARG A 221 1.58 -26.08 0.48
N TYR A 222 1.84 -25.40 -0.63
CA TYR A 222 0.83 -25.08 -1.63
C TYR A 222 0.88 -25.96 -2.88
N ARG A 223 1.98 -26.68 -3.16
CA ARG A 223 2.13 -27.52 -4.37
C ARG A 223 0.99 -28.51 -4.56
N GLY A 224 0.61 -29.24 -3.50
CA GLY A 224 -0.47 -30.23 -3.56
C GLY A 224 -1.87 -29.62 -3.71
N ARG A 225 -2.01 -28.30 -3.46
CA ARG A 225 -3.26 -27.56 -3.59
C ARG A 225 -3.40 -26.85 -4.93
N ALA A 226 -2.31 -26.67 -5.69
CA ALA A 226 -2.33 -26.02 -7.00
C ALA A 226 -3.09 -26.89 -8.01
N ARG A 227 -4.20 -26.38 -8.54
CA ARG A 227 -5.09 -27.09 -9.48
C ARG A 227 -4.92 -26.63 -10.92
N SER A 228 -4.45 -25.41 -11.14
CA SER A 228 -4.30 -24.80 -12.46
C SER A 228 -2.83 -24.58 -12.85
N GLY A 229 -2.57 -24.49 -14.16
CA GLY A 229 -1.25 -24.14 -14.68
C GLY A 229 -0.76 -22.77 -14.20
N ASP A 230 -1.67 -21.80 -14.03
CA ASP A 230 -1.35 -20.47 -13.51
C ASP A 230 -0.87 -20.53 -12.05
N GLU A 231 -1.53 -21.32 -11.20
CA GLU A 231 -1.11 -21.52 -9.81
C GLU A 231 0.27 -22.20 -9.72
N GLN A 232 0.51 -23.22 -10.55
CA GLN A 232 1.81 -23.89 -10.65
C GLN A 232 2.90 -22.91 -11.12
N GLN A 233 2.60 -22.09 -12.12
CA GLN A 233 3.53 -21.08 -12.63
C GLN A 233 3.85 -20.01 -11.57
N ARG A 234 2.86 -19.60 -10.76
CA ARG A 234 3.08 -18.65 -9.65
C ARG A 234 4.04 -19.23 -8.61
N LEU A 235 3.87 -20.50 -8.22
CA LEU A 235 4.82 -21.17 -7.32
C LEU A 235 6.21 -21.28 -7.93
N GLN A 236 6.31 -21.67 -9.21
CA GLN A 236 7.59 -21.76 -9.91
C GLN A 236 8.31 -20.41 -9.95
N ARG A 237 7.60 -19.30 -10.19
CA ARG A 237 8.18 -17.95 -10.15
C ARG A 237 8.82 -17.63 -8.79
N LEU A 238 8.19 -18.04 -7.68
CA LEU A 238 8.78 -17.86 -6.34
C LEU A 238 10.06 -18.68 -6.16
N LEU A 239 10.08 -19.93 -6.65
CA LEU A 239 11.29 -20.77 -6.61
C LEU A 239 12.42 -20.21 -7.47
N ASP A 240 12.11 -19.69 -8.65
CA ASP A 240 13.10 -19.07 -9.54
C ASP A 240 13.71 -17.83 -8.88
N VAL A 241 12.90 -17.03 -8.19
CA VAL A 241 13.36 -15.89 -7.39
C VAL A 241 14.22 -16.37 -6.22
N ALA A 242 13.83 -17.41 -5.49
CA ALA A 242 14.62 -17.98 -4.40
C ALA A 242 16.01 -18.40 -4.88
N ALA A 243 16.08 -19.18 -5.97
CA ALA A 243 17.34 -19.60 -6.58
C ALA A 243 18.17 -18.40 -7.06
N SER A 244 17.52 -17.36 -7.60
CA SER A 244 18.19 -16.13 -8.00
C SER A 244 18.81 -15.39 -6.82
N ILE A 245 18.08 -15.25 -5.70
CA ILE A 245 18.56 -14.59 -4.47
C ILE A 245 19.78 -15.32 -3.92
N GLU A 246 19.77 -16.66 -3.85
CA GLU A 246 20.89 -17.43 -3.31
C GLU A 246 22.17 -17.31 -4.14
N ARG A 247 22.06 -17.14 -5.46
CA ARG A 247 23.23 -16.85 -6.32
C ARG A 247 23.89 -15.52 -5.98
N TRP A 248 23.24 -14.65 -5.21
CA TRP A 248 23.80 -13.40 -4.69
C TRP A 248 24.36 -13.52 -3.27
N ARG A 249 24.22 -14.66 -2.60
CA ARG A 249 24.79 -14.88 -1.26
C ARG A 249 26.32 -14.77 -1.33
N GLY A 250 26.90 -14.03 -0.39
CA GLY A 250 28.34 -13.74 -0.34
C GLY A 250 28.86 -12.73 -1.38
N LYS A 251 28.05 -12.30 -2.36
CA LYS A 251 28.49 -11.29 -3.34
C LYS A 251 28.44 -9.86 -2.78
N PRO A 252 29.22 -8.91 -3.34
CA PRO A 252 29.13 -7.50 -2.99
C PRO A 252 27.72 -6.94 -3.21
N TYR A 253 27.33 -6.00 -2.35
CA TYR A 253 26.04 -5.32 -2.48
C TYR A 253 26.05 -4.38 -3.70
N THR A 254 25.18 -4.65 -4.67
CA THR A 254 25.02 -3.80 -5.86
C THR A 254 23.73 -2.96 -5.81
N GLY A 255 22.82 -3.26 -4.86
CA GLY A 255 21.50 -2.64 -4.76
C GLY A 255 20.56 -2.95 -5.93
N LYS A 256 20.92 -3.85 -6.83
CA LYS A 256 20.15 -4.13 -8.07
C LYS A 256 19.91 -5.62 -8.29
N GLY A 257 20.15 -6.45 -7.28
CA GLY A 257 19.97 -7.89 -7.36
C GLY A 257 18.50 -8.31 -7.22
N ALA A 258 18.25 -9.60 -7.47
CA ALA A 258 16.93 -10.19 -7.24
C ALA A 258 16.50 -10.04 -5.77
N ARG A 259 17.45 -10.08 -4.83
CA ARG A 259 17.20 -9.86 -3.41
C ARG A 259 16.57 -8.49 -3.16
N GLU A 260 17.26 -7.41 -3.55
CA GLU A 260 16.78 -6.05 -3.30
C GLU A 260 15.47 -5.77 -4.08
N HIS A 261 15.32 -6.33 -5.28
CA HIS A 261 14.06 -6.22 -6.02
C HIS A 261 12.87 -6.84 -5.28
N THR A 262 13.07 -7.95 -4.58
CA THR A 262 12.00 -8.71 -3.94
C THR A 262 11.73 -8.24 -2.50
N ILE A 263 12.76 -7.90 -1.73
CA ILE A 263 12.61 -7.52 -0.32
C ILE A 263 12.22 -6.06 -0.14
N THR A 264 12.71 -5.12 -0.96
CA THR A 264 12.43 -3.69 -0.74
C THR A 264 10.92 -3.37 -0.75
N PRO A 265 10.10 -3.92 -1.66
CA PRO A 265 8.64 -3.72 -1.61
C PRO A 265 7.94 -4.37 -0.41
N ARG A 266 8.67 -5.12 0.43
CA ARG A 266 8.18 -5.74 1.67
C ARG A 266 8.74 -5.04 2.92
N LEU A 267 9.52 -3.98 2.76
CA LEU A 267 10.09 -3.20 3.87
C LEU A 267 9.75 -1.71 3.74
N GLU A 268 10.10 -1.07 2.62
CA GLU A 268 9.93 0.38 2.46
C GLU A 268 8.46 0.85 2.53
N PRO A 269 7.47 0.11 1.97
CA PRO A 269 6.07 0.45 2.24
C PRO A 269 5.74 0.47 3.73
N PHE A 270 6.28 -0.44 4.53
CA PHE A 270 6.04 -0.49 5.97
C PHE A 270 6.72 0.64 6.74
N VAL A 271 7.72 1.30 6.15
CA VAL A 271 8.25 2.57 6.65
C VAL A 271 7.26 3.71 6.36
N ASP A 272 6.70 3.78 5.15
CA ASP A 272 5.66 4.76 4.81
C ASP A 272 4.39 4.55 5.68
N LEU A 273 4.13 3.31 6.13
CA LEU A 273 3.04 2.95 7.03
C LEU A 273 3.32 3.24 8.52
N GLY A 274 4.55 3.55 8.90
CA GLY A 274 4.94 3.78 10.31
C GLY A 274 5.15 2.52 11.14
N LEU A 275 5.30 1.35 10.50
CA LEU A 275 5.50 0.04 11.16
C LEU A 275 6.98 -0.36 11.19
N LEU A 276 7.81 0.32 10.39
CA LEU A 276 9.26 0.25 10.44
C LEU A 276 9.82 1.66 10.56
N ASP A 277 10.84 1.83 11.39
CA ASP A 277 11.61 3.06 11.48
C ASP A 277 12.89 2.96 10.64
N LYS A 278 13.40 4.11 10.19
CA LYS A 278 14.69 4.22 9.52
C LYS A 278 15.60 5.19 10.27
N PRO A 279 16.58 4.67 11.04
CA PRO A 279 17.55 5.52 11.74
C PRO A 279 18.32 6.47 10.81
N ASP A 280 18.58 6.05 9.56
CA ASP A 280 19.05 6.91 8.48
C ASP A 280 18.04 6.86 7.32
N PRO A 281 17.30 7.96 7.02
CA PRO A 281 16.26 7.95 5.98
C PRO A 281 16.81 7.69 4.58
N PHE A 282 18.13 7.81 4.39
CA PHE A 282 18.81 7.59 3.11
C PHE A 282 19.33 6.16 2.90
N ALA A 283 19.43 5.37 3.97
CA ALA A 283 19.99 4.02 3.96
C ALA A 283 18.89 2.95 3.95
N TYR A 284 19.18 1.73 3.50
CA TYR A 284 18.25 0.60 3.58
C TYR A 284 18.49 -0.16 4.88
N ARG A 285 18.26 0.52 6.01
CA ARG A 285 18.41 0.02 7.38
C ARG A 285 17.16 0.36 8.17
N TYR A 286 16.69 -0.59 8.96
CA TYR A 286 15.38 -0.59 9.56
C TYR A 286 15.42 -1.09 10.99
N THR A 287 14.47 -0.62 11.79
CA THR A 287 14.09 -1.22 13.07
C THR A 287 12.57 -1.40 13.06
N LEU A 288 12.06 -2.39 13.78
CA LEU A 288 10.62 -2.46 14.03
C LEU A 288 10.21 -1.30 14.94
N SER A 289 9.24 -0.51 14.51
CA SER A 289 8.67 0.52 15.37
C SER A 289 7.82 -0.13 16.48
N PRO A 290 7.50 0.57 17.58
CA PRO A 290 6.58 0.04 18.59
C PRO A 290 5.24 -0.40 18.00
N ALA A 291 4.67 0.42 17.09
CA ALA A 291 3.46 0.09 16.34
C ALA A 291 3.64 -1.17 15.49
N GLY A 292 4.78 -1.29 14.79
CA GLY A 292 5.14 -2.47 14.03
C GLY A 292 5.18 -3.74 14.87
N ARG A 293 5.76 -3.68 16.07
CA ARG A 293 5.82 -4.83 16.98
C ARG A 293 4.43 -5.28 17.41
N VAL A 294 3.58 -4.36 17.84
CA VAL A 294 2.20 -4.66 18.26
C VAL A 294 1.44 -5.32 17.11
N LEU A 295 1.40 -4.67 15.94
CA LEU A 295 0.66 -5.17 14.79
C LEU A 295 1.18 -6.53 14.31
N PHE A 296 2.49 -6.67 14.10
CA PHE A 296 3.04 -7.90 13.54
C PHE A 296 3.01 -9.06 14.52
N THR A 297 3.01 -8.81 15.83
CA THR A 297 2.79 -9.87 16.83
C THR A 297 1.41 -10.49 16.64
N GLY A 298 0.34 -9.67 16.67
CA GLY A 298 -1.02 -10.14 16.43
C GLY A 298 -1.19 -10.81 15.06
N PHE A 299 -0.65 -10.21 14.00
CA PHE A 299 -0.68 -10.79 12.66
C PHE A 299 0.06 -12.13 12.55
N CYS A 300 1.19 -12.29 13.22
CA CYS A 300 1.99 -13.52 13.18
C CYS A 300 1.42 -14.62 14.08
N GLU A 301 0.69 -14.28 15.14
CA GLU A 301 0.00 -15.22 16.03
C GLU A 301 -1.35 -15.68 15.45
N ALA A 302 -1.94 -14.89 14.56
CA ALA A 302 -3.17 -15.27 13.88
C ALA A 302 -3.02 -16.59 13.11
N ARG A 303 -3.98 -17.50 13.36
CA ARG A 303 -4.02 -18.84 12.76
C ARG A 303 -4.15 -18.80 11.24
N ASP A 304 -4.92 -17.84 10.74
CA ASP A 304 -5.19 -17.66 9.32
C ASP A 304 -5.27 -16.18 8.96
N ILE A 305 -4.66 -15.81 7.84
CA ILE A 305 -4.61 -14.42 7.37
C ILE A 305 -6.01 -13.89 7.00
N ALA A 306 -6.92 -14.73 6.51
CA ALA A 306 -8.30 -14.28 6.23
C ALA A 306 -9.02 -13.97 7.54
N ALA A 307 -8.90 -14.85 8.52
CA ALA A 307 -9.49 -14.65 9.85
C ALA A 307 -9.00 -13.34 10.50
N PHE A 308 -7.68 -13.07 10.47
CA PHE A 308 -7.12 -11.81 10.97
C PHE A 308 -7.72 -10.59 10.26
N LEU A 309 -7.79 -10.62 8.93
CA LEU A 309 -8.30 -9.50 8.13
C LEU A 309 -9.81 -9.26 8.30
N GLU A 310 -10.55 -10.29 8.68
CA GLU A 310 -12.00 -10.23 8.84
C GLU A 310 -12.43 -9.88 10.26
N ASN A 311 -11.65 -10.27 11.28
CA ASN A 311 -12.06 -10.23 12.69
C ASN A 311 -11.12 -9.47 13.63
N ASP A 312 -9.90 -9.14 13.21
CA ASP A 312 -8.89 -8.59 14.13
C ASP A 312 -8.17 -7.35 13.55
N PHE A 313 -8.47 -6.96 12.31
CA PHE A 313 -7.65 -5.98 11.60
C PHE A 313 -7.76 -4.59 12.20
N PHE A 314 -8.97 -4.11 12.46
CA PHE A 314 -9.17 -2.76 12.97
C PHE A 314 -8.77 -2.65 14.43
N HIS A 315 -9.02 -3.68 15.25
CA HIS A 315 -8.52 -3.75 16.62
C HIS A 315 -6.99 -3.74 16.67
N ALA A 316 -6.32 -4.62 15.90
CA ALA A 316 -4.86 -4.67 15.88
C ALA A 316 -4.25 -3.35 15.36
N ALA A 317 -4.92 -2.69 14.41
CA ALA A 317 -4.51 -1.38 13.93
C ALA A 317 -4.72 -0.28 14.98
N ALA A 318 -5.84 -0.31 15.72
CA ALA A 318 -6.12 0.61 16.81
C ALA A 318 -5.04 0.55 17.89
N ASP A 319 -4.71 -0.66 18.34
CA ASP A 319 -3.66 -0.89 19.32
C ASP A 319 -2.29 -0.43 18.81
N ALA A 320 -1.95 -0.79 17.56
CA ALA A 320 -0.66 -0.47 16.99
C ALA A 320 -0.44 1.04 16.79
N PHE A 321 -1.46 1.75 16.31
CA PHE A 321 -1.37 3.19 16.06
C PHE A 321 -1.82 4.06 17.25
N GLY A 322 -2.23 3.44 18.36
CA GLY A 322 -2.60 4.12 19.59
C GLY A 322 -3.90 4.92 19.47
N PHE A 323 -4.89 4.41 18.73
CA PHE A 323 -6.23 5.00 18.71
C PHE A 323 -6.95 4.64 20.02
N ASP A 324 -7.54 5.65 20.66
CA ASP A 324 -8.49 5.45 21.77
C ASP A 324 -9.87 5.08 21.19
N ALA A 325 -9.95 3.87 20.64
CA ALA A 325 -11.12 3.42 19.90
C ALA A 325 -12.11 2.68 20.80
N THR A 326 -13.39 2.97 20.63
CA THR A 326 -14.49 2.28 21.32
C THR A 326 -15.28 1.39 20.36
N PRO A 327 -15.85 0.27 20.81
CA PRO A 327 -16.68 -0.57 19.95
C PRO A 327 -17.90 0.20 19.43
N ALA A 328 -18.16 0.13 18.12
CA ALA A 328 -19.34 0.71 17.52
C ALA A 328 -20.59 -0.15 17.79
N ASP A 329 -21.74 0.49 18.03
CA ASP A 329 -23.03 -0.19 18.05
C ASP A 329 -23.55 -0.46 16.62
N GLU A 330 -24.59 -1.28 16.51
CA GLU A 330 -25.14 -1.70 15.21
C GLU A 330 -25.65 -0.53 14.35
N SER A 331 -26.20 0.50 14.97
CA SER A 331 -26.70 1.68 14.25
C SER A 331 -25.54 2.49 13.67
N GLN A 332 -24.45 2.63 14.43
CA GLN A 332 -23.22 3.28 14.00
C GLN A 332 -22.56 2.50 12.86
N VAL A 333 -22.45 1.16 12.98
CA VAL A 333 -21.90 0.31 11.92
C VAL A 333 -22.70 0.45 10.63
N LEU A 334 -24.04 0.35 10.69
CA LEU A 334 -24.89 0.50 9.49
C LEU A 334 -24.79 1.89 8.88
N SER A 335 -24.75 2.95 9.70
CA SER A 335 -24.60 4.33 9.24
C SER A 335 -23.29 4.54 8.48
N HIS A 336 -22.16 4.15 9.06
CA HIS A 336 -20.85 4.24 8.40
C HIS A 336 -20.78 3.38 7.14
N PHE A 337 -21.35 2.18 7.18
CA PHE A 337 -21.39 1.30 6.03
C PHE A 337 -22.24 1.87 4.89
N TYR A 338 -23.40 2.43 5.19
CA TYR A 338 -24.28 3.05 4.20
C TYR A 338 -23.64 4.27 3.55
N ALA A 339 -22.98 5.13 4.34
CA ALA A 339 -22.22 6.27 3.81
C ALA A 339 -21.09 5.82 2.86
N ALA A 340 -20.33 4.79 3.24
CA ALA A 340 -19.32 4.20 2.36
C ALA A 340 -19.92 3.54 1.10
N TYR A 341 -21.10 2.91 1.23
CA TYR A 341 -21.84 2.32 0.12
C TYR A 341 -22.24 3.38 -0.90
N ASP A 342 -22.76 4.53 -0.45
CA ASP A 342 -23.20 5.61 -1.34
C ASP A 342 -22.07 6.12 -2.24
N GLU A 343 -20.85 6.18 -1.71
CA GLU A 343 -19.67 6.63 -2.45
C GLU A 343 -19.07 5.60 -3.42
N LEU A 344 -19.31 4.31 -3.16
CA LEU A 344 -18.70 3.19 -3.87
C LEU A 344 -19.68 2.42 -4.78
N LYS A 345 -21.00 2.64 -4.64
CA LYS A 345 -21.99 1.94 -5.45
C LYS A 345 -21.78 2.24 -6.94
N SER A 346 -21.88 1.18 -7.73
CA SER A 346 -21.93 1.29 -9.19
C SER A 346 -23.20 1.99 -9.65
N PRO A 347 -23.29 2.42 -10.93
CA PRO A 347 -24.54 2.94 -11.51
C PRO A 347 -25.75 2.00 -11.40
N LEU A 348 -25.52 0.69 -11.20
CA LEU A 348 -26.58 -0.31 -10.99
C LEU A 348 -27.04 -0.39 -9.51
N GLY A 349 -26.39 0.36 -8.63
CA GLY A 349 -26.65 0.40 -7.19
C GLY A 349 -25.98 -0.71 -6.38
N TYR A 350 -25.01 -1.44 -6.93
CA TYR A 350 -24.27 -2.46 -6.17
C TYR A 350 -22.90 -1.96 -5.76
N ALA A 351 -22.49 -2.24 -4.51
CA ALA A 351 -21.13 -2.05 -4.02
C ALA A 351 -20.58 -3.39 -3.46
N PRO A 352 -19.27 -3.68 -3.61
CA PRO A 352 -18.64 -4.82 -2.95
C PRO A 352 -18.63 -4.66 -1.44
N ILE A 353 -19.09 -5.68 -0.70
CA ILE A 353 -19.23 -5.59 0.76
C ILE A 353 -17.89 -5.33 1.44
N LYS A 354 -16.83 -6.02 1.01
CA LYS A 354 -15.50 -5.94 1.63
C LYS A 354 -14.89 -4.55 1.50
N GLU A 355 -14.83 -3.99 0.30
CA GLU A 355 -14.29 -2.64 0.07
C GLU A 355 -15.13 -1.55 0.75
N THR A 356 -16.45 -1.74 0.83
CA THR A 356 -17.35 -0.84 1.55
C THR A 356 -17.11 -0.90 3.07
N ALA A 357 -17.04 -2.10 3.65
CA ALA A 357 -16.74 -2.30 5.07
C ALA A 357 -15.36 -1.73 5.43
N LEU A 358 -14.35 -1.93 4.58
CA LEU A 358 -13.02 -1.37 4.77
C LEU A 358 -13.03 0.17 4.78
N LEU A 359 -13.72 0.81 3.82
CA LEU A 359 -13.84 2.27 3.80
C LEU A 359 -14.58 2.80 5.03
N ALA A 360 -15.66 2.12 5.42
CA ALA A 360 -16.46 2.46 6.60
C ALA A 360 -15.63 2.36 7.89
N GLY A 361 -14.97 1.23 8.12
CA GLY A 361 -14.14 1.01 9.32
C GLY A 361 -12.93 1.95 9.38
N ILE A 362 -12.29 2.27 8.24
CA ILE A 362 -11.20 3.26 8.21
C ILE A 362 -11.68 4.64 8.69
N ARG A 363 -12.86 5.07 8.24
CA ARG A 363 -13.41 6.39 8.64
C ARG A 363 -13.89 6.37 10.07
N ALA A 364 -14.66 5.36 10.47
CA ALA A 364 -15.13 5.20 11.84
C ALA A 364 -13.97 5.24 12.84
N LEU A 365 -12.87 4.53 12.55
CA LEU A 365 -11.71 4.48 13.42
C LEU A 365 -10.97 5.81 13.49
N VAL A 366 -10.71 6.45 12.34
CA VAL A 366 -9.85 7.64 12.26
C VAL A 366 -10.58 8.93 12.58
N ASP A 367 -11.84 9.05 12.16
CA ASP A 367 -12.63 10.28 12.29
C ASP A 367 -13.44 10.30 13.60
N ASP A 368 -13.96 9.13 14.03
CA ASP A 368 -14.94 9.06 15.10
C ASP A 368 -14.47 8.27 16.33
N GLY A 369 -13.29 7.63 16.27
CA GLY A 369 -12.79 6.78 17.37
C GLY A 369 -13.64 5.53 17.60
N LEU A 370 -14.27 5.02 16.54
CA LEU A 370 -15.14 3.84 16.58
C LEU A 370 -14.48 2.65 15.89
N CYS A 371 -14.56 1.48 16.50
CA CYS A 371 -13.98 0.24 15.98
C CYS A 371 -15.07 -0.80 15.71
N PHE A 372 -15.04 -1.41 14.52
CA PHE A 372 -15.80 -2.61 14.18
C PHE A 372 -15.10 -3.35 13.05
N GLU A 373 -15.35 -4.65 12.96
CA GLU A 373 -14.66 -5.53 12.02
C GLU A 373 -15.48 -5.83 10.76
N ILE A 374 -14.81 -6.33 9.72
CA ILE A 374 -15.47 -6.65 8.43
C ILE A 374 -16.48 -7.80 8.62
N ALA A 375 -16.15 -8.81 9.43
CA ALA A 375 -17.05 -9.92 9.73
C ALA A 375 -18.31 -9.46 10.48
N GLU A 376 -18.16 -8.57 11.47
CA GLU A 376 -19.28 -7.99 12.22
C GLU A 376 -20.25 -7.25 11.29
N THR A 377 -19.69 -6.45 10.37
CA THR A 377 -20.46 -5.76 9.34
C THR A 377 -21.24 -6.75 8.46
N MET A 378 -20.60 -7.84 8.02
CA MET A 378 -21.25 -8.85 7.19
C MET A 378 -22.40 -9.55 7.92
N GLU A 379 -22.21 -9.93 9.19
CA GLU A 379 -23.27 -10.57 9.99
C GLU A 379 -24.42 -9.60 10.30
N LEU A 380 -24.11 -8.33 10.56
CA LEU A 380 -25.12 -7.30 10.73
C LEU A 380 -25.97 -7.13 9.47
N LEU A 381 -25.34 -7.00 8.28
CA LEU A 381 -26.07 -6.90 7.02
C LEU A 381 -26.97 -8.13 6.76
N LYS A 382 -26.49 -9.35 7.06
CA LYS A 382 -27.30 -10.57 6.92
C LYS A 382 -28.52 -10.55 7.82
N ARG A 383 -28.36 -10.10 9.06
CA ARG A 383 -29.46 -9.98 10.02
C ARG A 383 -30.45 -8.90 9.59
N THR A 384 -29.97 -7.71 9.25
CA THR A 384 -30.82 -6.61 8.73
C THR A 384 -31.58 -7.04 7.49
N GLN A 385 -30.98 -7.82 6.58
CA GLN A 385 -31.69 -8.34 5.40
C GLN A 385 -32.77 -9.39 5.73
N ARG A 386 -32.62 -10.15 6.83
CA ARG A 386 -33.66 -11.09 7.28
C ARG A 386 -34.84 -10.36 7.92
N GLU A 387 -34.55 -9.33 8.69
CA GLU A 387 -35.55 -8.51 9.40
C GLU A 387 -36.28 -7.56 8.43
N LEU A 388 -35.53 -6.94 7.52
CA LEU A 388 -35.97 -5.93 6.57
C LEU A 388 -35.59 -6.32 5.13
N PRO A 389 -36.21 -7.36 4.54
CA PRO A 389 -35.81 -7.92 3.24
C PRO A 389 -36.03 -6.96 2.06
N TYR A 390 -36.78 -5.88 2.27
CA TYR A 390 -37.04 -4.86 1.26
C TYR A 390 -35.97 -3.76 1.25
N VAL A 391 -35.14 -3.64 2.29
CA VAL A 391 -34.09 -2.60 2.42
C VAL A 391 -32.79 -3.04 1.77
N ILE A 392 -32.37 -4.30 1.95
CA ILE A 392 -31.06 -4.80 1.50
C ILE A 392 -31.21 -5.98 0.55
N ARG A 393 -30.48 -5.94 -0.57
CA ARG A 393 -30.31 -7.08 -1.49
C ARG A 393 -28.85 -7.46 -1.63
N PHE A 394 -28.58 -8.76 -1.64
CA PHE A 394 -27.26 -9.30 -1.91
C PHE A 394 -27.14 -9.85 -3.33
N ASN A 395 -25.91 -9.87 -3.82
CA ASN A 395 -25.52 -10.67 -4.97
C ASN A 395 -24.42 -11.65 -4.55
N ILE A 396 -24.53 -12.89 -5.01
CA ILE A 396 -23.62 -13.99 -4.70
C ILE A 396 -22.67 -14.28 -5.87
N ASP A 397 -21.48 -14.77 -5.57
CA ASP A 397 -20.59 -15.29 -6.60
C ASP A 397 -20.98 -16.73 -7.02
N ARG A 398 -20.21 -17.30 -7.95
CA ARG A 398 -20.39 -18.68 -8.44
C ARG A 398 -20.22 -19.75 -7.36
N MET A 399 -19.65 -19.40 -6.21
CA MET A 399 -19.43 -20.28 -5.08
C MET A 399 -20.47 -20.05 -3.96
N GLY A 400 -21.43 -19.15 -4.16
CA GLY A 400 -22.47 -18.83 -3.18
C GLY A 400 -22.03 -17.81 -2.12
N ASN A 401 -20.86 -17.20 -2.25
CA ASN A 401 -20.40 -16.19 -1.29
C ASN A 401 -21.10 -14.85 -1.56
N LEU A 402 -21.51 -14.14 -0.51
CA LEU A 402 -22.01 -12.77 -0.61
C LEU A 402 -20.85 -11.85 -1.01
N VAL A 403 -20.95 -11.20 -2.17
CA VAL A 403 -19.89 -10.32 -2.67
C VAL A 403 -20.35 -8.88 -2.74
N TYR A 404 -21.60 -8.65 -3.15
CA TYR A 404 -22.13 -7.31 -3.34
C TYR A 404 -23.40 -7.09 -2.52
N VAL A 405 -23.60 -5.84 -2.14
CA VAL A 405 -24.79 -5.34 -1.45
C VAL A 405 -25.40 -4.20 -2.27
N LYS A 406 -26.72 -4.10 -2.21
CA LYS A 406 -27.52 -3.00 -2.73
C LYS A 406 -28.54 -2.58 -1.67
N PHE A 407 -28.49 -1.33 -1.27
CA PHE A 407 -29.55 -0.70 -0.49
C PHE A 407 -30.64 -0.17 -1.43
N MET A 408 -31.88 -0.50 -1.12
CA MET A 408 -33.08 -0.06 -1.83
C MET A 408 -33.68 1.21 -1.19
N ALA A 409 -33.43 1.41 0.10
CA ALA A 409 -33.79 2.57 0.90
C ALA A 409 -32.65 2.86 1.90
N ASP A 410 -32.63 4.06 2.45
CA ASP A 410 -31.72 4.42 3.54
C ASP A 410 -32.20 3.76 4.84
N PRO A 411 -31.39 2.89 5.49
CA PRO A 411 -31.79 2.22 6.71
C PRO A 411 -32.08 3.17 7.89
N GLY A 412 -31.60 4.42 7.86
CA GLY A 412 -31.90 5.43 8.90
C GLY A 412 -33.23 6.16 8.70
N SER A 413 -33.82 6.08 7.50
CA SER A 413 -35.01 6.87 7.12
C SER A 413 -36.35 6.33 7.63
N GLU A 414 -36.40 5.09 8.14
CA GLU A 414 -37.65 4.47 8.66
C GLU A 414 -37.99 4.88 10.10
N SER A 415 -37.18 5.75 10.72
CA SER A 415 -37.44 6.28 12.07
C SER A 415 -38.51 7.39 12.12
N GLU A 416 -38.95 7.92 10.98
CA GLU A 416 -39.88 9.08 10.91
C GLU A 416 -41.30 8.75 10.42
N GLU A 417 -41.57 7.54 9.90
CA GLU A 417 -42.91 7.15 9.45
C GLU A 417 -43.27 5.72 9.86
N VAL A 418 -43.54 5.51 11.15
CA VAL A 418 -44.49 4.49 11.66
C VAL A 418 -45.32 5.07 12.80
#